data_AF-A0A815HH73-F1
#
_entry.id   AF-A0A815HH73-F1
#
_cell.length_a   1.000
_cell.length_b   1.000
_cell.length_c   1.000
_cell.angle_alpha   90.00
_cell.angle_beta   90.00
_cell.angle_gamma   90.00
#
_symmetry.space_group_name_H-M   'P 1'
#
loop_
_entity.id
_entity.type
_entity.pdbx_description
1 polymer ?
#
loop_
_entity_poly.entity_id
_entity_poly.type
_entity_poly.pdbx_seq_one_letter_code
_entity_poly.pdbx_strand_id
1 'polypeptide(L)'
;MDMIGNQQPDIHFNMKIDSNVQFLNAYIENQNGTLYSRIYHDSNIQKYTLPYVIGNSKVAHSHWLRSSLIQAVRYCTSVHDFNQQRIYLEMTCLANGYSLEFIEKRINHFFQHFDAISLRSVLDQQVYKKLRHRLFNFISEQQHILNRNRELKQNNQCFRLSYLYEYGPKHKFNEELQEILSARLNPSNPSSKANKINIRLTTKLHHSLNALLSQQKPSHPLLSEKKL
;
A
#
# COMPACT_ATOMS: atom_id res chain seq x y z
N MET A 1 31.67 -1.62 28.26
CA MET A 1 32.15 -1.35 26.89
C MET A 1 31.22 -0.29 26.34
N ASP A 2 31.57 0.96 26.62
CA ASP A 2 30.81 2.17 26.31
C ASP A 2 31.05 2.63 24.88
N MET A 3 30.18 3.54 24.41
CA MET A 3 30.34 4.54 23.34
C MET A 3 29.29 4.50 22.21
N ILE A 4 28.00 4.66 22.55
CA ILE A 4 26.97 5.13 21.57
C ILE A 4 26.11 6.28 22.15
N GLY A 5 26.46 6.83 23.32
CA GLY A 5 25.63 7.84 24.00
C GLY A 5 25.82 9.30 23.55
N ASN A 6 26.83 9.63 22.74
CA ASN A 6 27.34 11.01 22.65
C ASN A 6 27.20 11.72 21.30
N GLN A 7 26.30 11.27 20.41
CA GLN A 7 26.20 11.90 19.07
C GLN A 7 25.08 12.93 18.90
N GLN A 8 24.06 13.01 19.75
CA GLN A 8 23.07 14.11 19.72
C GLN A 8 22.53 14.41 21.13
N PRO A 9 22.64 15.66 21.65
CA PRO A 9 22.20 16.01 23.00
C PRO A 9 20.68 15.91 23.22
N ASP A 10 19.90 15.85 22.13
CA ASP A 10 18.43 15.78 22.20
C ASP A 10 17.88 14.35 22.11
N ILE A 11 18.73 13.32 22.01
CA ILE A 11 18.29 11.93 21.87
C ILE A 11 18.84 11.08 23.01
N HIS A 12 18.00 10.90 24.03
CA HIS A 12 18.27 9.96 25.12
C HIS A 12 17.87 8.54 24.70
N PHE A 13 18.88 7.67 24.56
CA PHE A 13 18.67 6.23 24.37
C PHE A 13 18.58 5.54 25.73
N ASN A 14 17.35 5.22 26.17
CA ASN A 14 17.14 4.34 27.32
C ASN A 14 17.18 2.88 26.85
N MET A 15 18.31 2.21 27.09
CA MET A 15 18.45 0.78 26.83
C MET A 15 17.88 0.02 28.03
N LYS A 16 16.71 -0.61 27.85
CA LYS A 16 16.12 -1.52 28.83
C LYS A 16 16.06 -2.93 28.25
N ILE A 17 16.66 -3.88 28.94
CA ILE A 17 16.53 -5.30 28.61
C ILE A 17 15.27 -5.78 29.34
N ASP A 18 14.19 -5.97 28.60
CA ASP A 18 12.92 -6.43 29.12
C ASP A 18 12.45 -7.65 28.29
N SER A 19 11.76 -8.60 28.91
CA SER A 19 11.27 -9.80 28.19
C SER A 19 10.15 -9.48 27.21
N ASN A 20 9.52 -8.31 27.38
CA ASN A 20 8.49 -7.78 26.51
C ASN A 20 8.65 -6.25 26.37
N VAL A 21 8.37 -5.73 25.18
CA VAL A 21 8.37 -4.29 24.91
C VAL A 21 7.16 -3.95 24.06
N GLN A 22 6.41 -2.93 24.49
CA GLN A 22 5.37 -2.31 23.69
C GLN A 22 5.98 -1.09 22.98
N PHE A 23 6.03 -1.15 21.65
CA PHE A 23 6.52 -0.04 20.82
C PHE A 23 5.51 0.26 19.72
N LEU A 24 4.94 1.48 19.74
CA LEU A 24 3.78 1.85 18.92
C LEU A 24 2.62 0.86 19.14
N ASN A 25 2.12 0.29 18.05
CA ASN A 25 1.05 -0.71 18.00
C ASN A 25 1.61 -2.14 17.92
N ALA A 26 2.86 -2.37 18.29
CA ALA A 26 3.47 -3.69 18.28
C ALA A 26 3.87 -4.10 19.70
N TYR A 27 3.43 -5.29 20.09
CA TYR A 27 3.90 -6.01 21.25
C TYR A 27 5.00 -6.96 20.78
N ILE A 28 6.21 -6.81 21.32
CA ILE A 28 7.36 -7.63 21.00
C ILE A 28 7.71 -8.43 22.25
N GLU A 29 7.80 -9.74 22.14
CA GLU A 29 8.10 -10.65 23.24
C GLU A 29 9.28 -11.54 22.87
N ASN A 30 10.24 -11.70 23.79
CA ASN A 30 11.34 -12.64 23.63
C ASN A 30 11.01 -13.93 24.37
N GLN A 31 10.69 -15.00 23.64
CA GLN A 31 10.51 -16.33 24.21
C GLN A 31 11.72 -17.17 23.84
N ASN A 32 12.57 -17.45 24.85
CA ASN A 32 13.75 -18.32 24.72
C ASN A 32 14.71 -17.94 23.58
N GLY A 33 14.98 -16.64 23.40
CA GLY A 33 15.88 -16.14 22.35
C GLY A 33 15.20 -15.93 21.00
N THR A 34 13.91 -16.26 20.87
CA THR A 34 13.11 -15.99 19.67
C THR A 34 12.20 -14.80 19.91
N LEU A 35 12.30 -13.78 19.05
CA LEU A 35 11.43 -12.61 19.10
C LEU A 35 10.10 -12.90 18.38
N TYR A 36 9.02 -12.85 19.14
CA TYR A 36 7.65 -12.85 18.68
C TYR A 36 7.14 -11.42 18.61
N SER A 37 6.41 -11.08 17.55
CA SER A 37 5.77 -9.77 17.46
C SER A 37 4.29 -9.94 17.14
N ARG A 38 3.45 -9.27 17.93
CA ARG A 38 2.01 -9.21 17.76
C ARG A 38 1.62 -7.76 17.56
N ILE A 39 0.78 -7.49 16.56
CA ILE A 39 0.25 -6.15 16.34
C ILE A 39 -0.93 -5.96 17.28
N TYR A 40 -0.86 -4.97 18.16
CA TYR A 40 -1.98 -4.50 18.94
C TYR A 40 -2.83 -3.58 18.05
N HIS A 41 -4.05 -4.00 17.78
CA HIS A 41 -5.01 -3.22 17.01
C HIS A 41 -5.90 -2.44 17.99
N ASP A 42 -5.57 -1.17 18.23
CA ASP A 42 -6.48 -0.24 18.91
C ASP A 42 -7.50 0.29 17.89
N SER A 43 -8.78 -0.04 18.11
CA SER A 43 -9.89 0.40 17.28
C SER A 43 -10.12 1.91 17.28
N ASN A 44 -9.55 2.65 18.23
CA ASN A 44 -9.67 4.10 18.33
C ASN A 44 -8.51 4.85 17.64
N ILE A 45 -7.31 4.24 17.56
CA ILE A 45 -6.12 4.85 16.94
C ILE A 45 -6.03 4.47 15.47
N GLN A 46 -6.36 3.23 15.14
CA GLN A 46 -6.43 2.80 13.76
C GLN A 46 -7.75 3.31 13.20
N LYS A 47 -7.70 4.42 12.46
CA LYS A 47 -8.77 4.80 11.53
C LYS A 47 -8.88 3.65 10.52
N TYR A 48 -9.59 2.59 10.87
CA TYR A 48 -10.19 1.71 9.89
C TYR A 48 -10.99 2.65 9.00
N THR A 49 -10.48 2.93 7.81
CA THR A 49 -11.29 3.58 6.80
C THR A 49 -12.45 2.63 6.59
N LEU A 50 -13.59 2.93 7.23
CA LEU A 50 -14.77 2.10 7.18
C LEU A 50 -15.02 1.78 5.70
N PRO A 51 -15.13 0.50 5.36
CA PRO A 51 -15.27 0.11 3.98
C PRO A 51 -16.59 0.60 3.46
N TYR A 52 -16.49 1.35 2.36
CA TYR A 52 -17.58 1.99 1.67
C TYR A 52 -18.62 2.67 2.57
N VAL A 53 -18.18 3.63 3.37
CA VAL A 53 -19.06 4.74 3.76
C VAL A 53 -19.03 5.74 2.61
N ILE A 54 -20.20 6.16 2.13
CA ILE A 54 -20.36 7.21 1.11
C ILE A 54 -19.43 8.38 1.47
N GLY A 55 -18.49 8.72 0.58
CA GLY A 55 -17.55 9.85 0.76
C GLY A 55 -16.06 9.50 0.69
N ASN A 56 -15.66 8.23 0.78
CA ASN A 56 -14.26 7.82 0.60
C ASN A 56 -13.94 7.36 -0.83
N SER A 57 -12.75 7.72 -1.34
CA SER A 57 -12.37 7.37 -2.72
C SER A 57 -12.21 5.85 -2.89
N LYS A 58 -12.79 5.28 -3.96
CA LYS A 58 -12.64 3.85 -4.33
C LYS A 58 -11.17 3.39 -4.38
N VAL A 59 -10.26 4.31 -4.68
CA VAL A 59 -8.81 4.06 -4.77
C VAL A 59 -8.21 3.77 -3.40
N ALA A 60 -8.60 4.50 -2.34
CA ALA A 60 -8.08 4.24 -0.99
C ALA A 60 -8.45 2.83 -0.50
N HIS A 61 -9.64 2.36 -0.87
CA HIS A 61 -10.15 1.03 -0.51
C HIS A 61 -9.53 -0.11 -1.33
N SER A 62 -9.22 0.11 -2.61
CA SER A 62 -8.68 -0.94 -3.47
C SER A 62 -7.29 -1.42 -3.04
N HIS A 63 -6.54 -0.56 -2.34
CA HIS A 63 -5.17 -0.83 -1.90
C HIS A 63 -5.07 -1.30 -0.45
N TRP A 64 -6.10 -1.12 0.38
CA TRP A 64 -6.04 -1.43 1.82
C TRP A 64 -5.65 -2.88 2.11
N LEU A 65 -6.33 -3.85 1.48
CA LEU A 65 -6.06 -5.27 1.72
C LEU A 65 -4.62 -5.64 1.31
N ARG A 66 -4.16 -5.14 0.16
CA ARG A 66 -2.77 -5.35 -0.29
C ARG A 66 -1.77 -4.74 0.70
N SER A 67 -2.00 -3.51 1.15
CA SER A 67 -1.13 -2.85 2.12
C SER A 67 -1.09 -3.58 3.45
N SER A 68 -2.23 -4.09 3.90
CA SER A 68 -2.34 -4.86 5.15
C SER A 68 -1.62 -6.20 5.05
N LEU A 69 -1.69 -6.87 3.89
CA LEU A 69 -0.91 -8.08 3.64
C LEU A 69 0.60 -7.78 3.62
N ILE A 70 1.02 -6.70 2.96
CA ILE A 70 2.44 -6.28 2.97
C ILE A 70 2.91 -6.04 4.41
N GLN A 71 2.09 -5.36 5.21
CA GLN A 71 2.37 -5.11 6.62
C GLN A 71 2.47 -6.43 7.42
N ALA A 72 1.54 -7.36 7.22
CA ALA A 72 1.57 -8.66 7.87
C ALA A 72 2.87 -9.42 7.57
N VAL A 73 3.34 -9.40 6.32
CA VAL A 73 4.61 -10.04 5.92
C VAL A 73 5.84 -9.42 6.57
N ARG A 74 5.81 -8.10 6.80
CA ARG A 74 6.92 -7.42 7.47
C ARG A 74 7.04 -7.87 8.93
N TYR A 75 5.92 -7.94 9.64
CA TYR A 75 5.90 -8.22 11.07
C TYR A 75 5.92 -9.71 11.41
N CYS A 76 5.20 -10.54 10.66
CA CYS A 76 5.17 -11.97 10.93
C CYS A 76 6.50 -12.60 10.52
N THR A 77 7.14 -13.31 11.45
CA THR A 77 8.40 -14.03 11.18
C THR A 77 8.14 -15.46 10.73
N SER A 78 7.06 -16.08 11.21
CA SER A 78 6.61 -17.40 10.82
C SER A 78 5.49 -17.35 9.77
N VAL A 79 5.45 -18.38 8.93
CA VAL A 79 4.37 -18.58 7.94
C VAL A 79 3.02 -18.81 8.63
N HIS A 80 3.04 -19.38 9.84
CA HIS A 80 1.82 -19.63 10.61
C HIS A 80 1.21 -18.32 11.10
N ASP A 81 2.00 -17.43 11.70
CA ASP A 81 1.54 -16.12 12.17
C ASP A 81 1.01 -15.28 11.01
N PHE A 82 1.71 -15.32 9.87
CA PHE A 82 1.25 -14.68 8.65
C PHE A 82 -0.07 -15.25 8.16
N ASN A 83 -0.24 -16.58 8.19
CA ASN A 83 -1.49 -17.21 7.76
C ASN A 83 -2.66 -16.82 8.68
N GLN A 84 -2.45 -16.78 10.00
CA GLN A 84 -3.46 -16.30 10.94
C GLN A 84 -3.84 -14.85 10.64
N GLN A 85 -2.87 -13.98 10.39
CA GLN A 85 -3.15 -12.60 10.02
C GLN A 85 -3.85 -12.48 8.67
N ARG A 86 -3.49 -13.29 7.69
CA ARG A 86 -4.19 -13.36 6.41
C ARG A 86 -5.67 -13.71 6.61
N ILE A 87 -5.97 -14.76 7.37
CA ILE A 87 -7.35 -15.17 7.68
C ILE A 87 -8.10 -14.05 8.39
N TYR A 88 -7.48 -13.40 9.38
CA TYR A 88 -8.07 -12.25 10.07
C TYR A 88 -8.41 -11.11 9.11
N LEU A 89 -7.53 -10.78 8.16
CA LEU A 89 -7.76 -9.75 7.15
C LEU A 89 -8.87 -10.14 6.16
N GLU A 90 -8.94 -11.42 5.75
CA GLU A 90 -10.00 -11.95 4.90
C GLU A 90 -11.36 -11.86 5.62
N MET A 91 -11.43 -12.30 6.87
CA MET A 91 -12.64 -12.19 7.72
C MET A 91 -13.05 -10.74 7.96
N THR A 92 -12.07 -9.86 8.18
CA THR A 92 -12.32 -8.42 8.29
C THR A 92 -12.95 -7.90 7.01
N CYS A 93 -12.47 -8.27 5.82
CA CYS A 93 -13.12 -7.88 4.57
C CYS A 93 -14.56 -8.39 4.48
N LEU A 94 -14.80 -9.67 4.81
CA LEU A 94 -16.14 -10.25 4.75
C LEU A 94 -17.14 -9.55 5.69
N ALA A 95 -16.74 -9.32 6.95
CA ALA A 95 -17.54 -8.61 7.95
C ALA A 95 -17.92 -7.18 7.50
N ASN A 96 -17.16 -6.65 6.56
CA ASN A 96 -17.27 -5.32 6.01
C ASN A 96 -17.97 -5.26 4.64
N GLY A 97 -18.60 -6.37 4.23
CA GLY A 97 -19.44 -6.41 3.02
C GLY A 97 -18.69 -6.59 1.70
N TYR A 98 -17.40 -6.91 1.73
CA TYR A 98 -16.69 -7.29 0.51
C TYR A 98 -17.11 -8.69 0.06
N SER A 99 -17.26 -8.89 -1.26
CA SER A 99 -17.56 -10.22 -1.81
C SER A 99 -16.36 -11.15 -1.69
N LEU A 100 -16.64 -12.45 -1.53
CA LEU A 100 -15.59 -13.48 -1.50
C LEU A 100 -14.72 -13.44 -2.77
N GLU A 101 -15.34 -13.30 -3.94
CA GLU A 101 -14.65 -13.17 -5.24
C GLU A 101 -13.65 -12.01 -5.25
N PHE A 102 -14.02 -10.85 -4.69
CA PHE A 102 -13.12 -9.71 -4.58
C PHE A 102 -11.91 -10.04 -3.71
N ILE A 103 -12.14 -10.65 -2.55
CA ILE A 103 -11.09 -11.01 -1.59
C ILE A 103 -10.13 -12.01 -2.22
N GLU A 104 -10.66 -13.10 -2.79
CA GLU A 104 -9.87 -14.14 -3.44
C GLU A 104 -9.03 -13.57 -4.58
N LYS A 105 -9.62 -12.74 -5.44
CA LYS A 105 -8.90 -12.07 -6.54
C LYS A 105 -7.73 -11.24 -6.01
N ARG A 106 -7.93 -10.51 -4.91
CA ARG A 106 -6.88 -9.66 -4.32
C ARG A 106 -5.78 -10.48 -3.65
N ILE A 107 -6.15 -11.53 -2.94
CA ILE A 107 -5.21 -12.45 -2.29
C ILE A 107 -4.38 -13.19 -3.33
N ASN A 108 -5.02 -13.73 -4.38
CA ASN A 108 -4.33 -14.41 -5.47
C ASN A 108 -3.36 -13.46 -6.19
N HIS A 109 -3.81 -12.25 -6.52
CA HIS A 109 -2.94 -11.25 -7.13
C HIS A 109 -1.75 -10.89 -6.22
N PHE A 110 -1.93 -10.84 -4.90
CA PHE A 110 -0.83 -10.60 -3.96
C PHE A 110 0.21 -11.73 -4.02
N PHE A 111 -0.21 -12.98 -3.91
CA PHE A 111 0.71 -14.11 -3.94
C PHE A 111 1.37 -14.31 -5.31
N GLN A 112 0.64 -14.10 -6.40
CA GLN A 112 1.20 -14.14 -7.76
C GLN A 112 2.28 -13.06 -7.93
N HIS A 113 2.01 -11.84 -7.48
CA HIS A 113 2.96 -10.72 -7.60
C HIS A 113 4.31 -10.99 -6.90
N PHE A 114 4.28 -11.74 -5.80
CA PHE A 114 5.49 -12.12 -5.05
C PHE A 114 5.94 -13.57 -5.32
N ASP A 115 5.38 -14.24 -6.33
CA ASP A 115 5.73 -15.61 -6.74
C ASP A 115 5.67 -16.62 -5.59
N ALA A 116 4.58 -16.56 -4.84
CA ALA A 116 4.36 -17.36 -3.64
C ALA A 116 2.97 -17.99 -3.63
N ILE A 117 2.45 -18.33 -4.82
CA ILE A 117 1.09 -18.87 -4.98
C ILE A 117 0.91 -20.20 -4.23
N SER A 118 1.97 -20.98 -4.08
CA SER A 118 1.96 -22.24 -3.33
C SER A 118 1.60 -22.06 -1.85
N LEU A 119 1.82 -20.88 -1.26
CA LEU A 119 1.42 -20.57 0.12
C LEU A 119 -0.10 -20.53 0.32
N ARG A 120 -0.90 -20.56 -0.75
CA ARG A 120 -2.36 -20.71 -0.67
C ARG A 120 -2.76 -22.08 -0.13
N SER A 121 -2.02 -23.11 -0.50
CA SER A 121 -2.38 -24.50 -0.23
C SER A 121 -1.50 -25.13 0.84
N VAL A 122 -0.24 -24.71 0.94
CA VAL A 122 0.74 -25.32 1.85
C VAL A 122 1.47 -24.23 2.63
N LEU A 123 1.47 -24.35 3.96
CA LEU A 123 2.21 -23.45 4.85
C LEU A 123 3.69 -23.85 4.87
N ASP A 124 4.46 -23.34 3.90
CA ASP A 124 5.88 -23.60 3.78
C ASP A 124 6.71 -22.39 4.25
N GLN A 125 7.48 -22.57 5.31
CA GLN A 125 8.33 -21.52 5.88
C GLN A 125 9.44 -21.05 4.90
N GLN A 126 9.96 -21.92 4.04
CA GLN A 126 11.00 -21.57 3.07
C GLN A 126 10.43 -20.72 1.95
N VAL A 127 9.26 -21.09 1.42
CA VAL A 127 8.55 -20.26 0.43
C VAL A 127 8.18 -18.91 1.06
N TYR A 128 7.72 -18.91 2.31
CA TYR A 128 7.42 -17.67 3.03
C TYR A 128 8.64 -16.77 3.23
N LYS A 129 9.82 -17.33 3.57
CA LYS A 129 11.07 -16.58 3.64
C LYS A 129 11.44 -15.94 2.30
N LYS A 130 11.27 -16.65 1.18
CA LYS A 130 11.49 -16.10 -0.17
C LYS A 130 10.55 -14.94 -0.46
N LEU A 131 9.26 -15.08 -0.12
CA LEU A 131 8.28 -14.00 -0.23
C LEU A 131 8.68 -12.78 0.61
N ARG A 132 9.09 -12.98 1.87
CA ARG A 132 9.56 -11.88 2.74
C ARG A 132 10.74 -11.15 2.11
N HIS A 133 11.74 -11.89 1.62
CA HIS A 133 12.92 -11.31 0.99
C HIS A 133 12.55 -10.46 -0.24
N ARG A 134 11.71 -11.00 -1.15
CA ARG A 134 11.24 -10.25 -2.33
C ARG A 134 10.46 -9.00 -1.95
N LEU A 135 9.63 -9.09 -0.91
CA LEU A 135 8.87 -7.95 -0.40
C LEU A 135 9.77 -6.85 0.16
N PHE A 136 10.82 -7.20 0.92
CA PHE A 136 11.76 -6.20 1.42
C PHE A 136 12.55 -5.53 0.29
N ASN A 137 12.97 -6.29 -0.74
CA ASN A 137 13.60 -5.72 -1.93
C ASN A 137 12.65 -4.76 -2.66
N PHE A 138 11.39 -5.18 -2.87
CA PHE A 138 10.36 -4.33 -3.46
C PHE A 138 10.17 -3.02 -2.67
N ILE A 139 10.12 -3.07 -1.33
CA ILE A 139 9.98 -1.86 -0.50
C ILE A 139 11.20 -0.94 -0.67
N SER A 140 12.41 -1.51 -0.68
CA SER A 140 13.64 -0.76 -0.89
C SER A 140 13.64 -0.06 -2.25
N GLU A 141 13.29 -0.77 -3.32
CA GLU A 141 13.15 -0.21 -4.66
C GLU A 141 12.12 0.94 -4.72
N GLN A 142 10.96 0.76 -4.08
CA GLN A 142 9.95 1.81 -3.99
C GLN A 142 10.50 3.04 -3.25
N GLN A 143 11.28 2.85 -2.19
CA GLN A 143 11.87 3.96 -1.44
C GLN A 143 12.92 4.71 -2.27
N HIS A 144 13.76 4.00 -3.03
CA HIS A 144 14.68 4.62 -3.99
C HIS A 144 13.94 5.45 -5.05
N ILE A 145 12.85 4.93 -5.61
CA ILE A 145 12.02 5.66 -6.58
C ILE A 145 11.41 6.92 -5.93
N LEU A 146 10.92 6.82 -4.70
CA LEU A 146 10.36 7.97 -3.98
C LEU A 146 11.42 9.04 -3.69
N ASN A 147 12.62 8.65 -3.26
CA ASN A 147 13.73 9.57 -3.01
C ASN A 147 14.17 10.27 -4.30
N ARG A 148 14.37 9.51 -5.39
CA ARG A 148 14.67 10.09 -6.70
C ARG A 148 13.59 11.07 -7.16
N ASN A 149 12.32 10.75 -6.95
CA ASN A 149 11.22 11.67 -7.27
C ASN A 149 11.20 12.92 -6.38
N ARG A 150 11.68 12.86 -5.14
CA ARG A 150 11.83 14.03 -4.26
C ARG A 150 12.98 14.92 -4.75
N GLU A 151 14.13 14.34 -5.08
CA GLU A 151 15.26 15.05 -5.66
C GLU A 151 14.87 15.76 -6.97
N LEU A 152 14.17 15.06 -7.87
CA LEU A 152 13.67 15.67 -9.12
C LEU A 152 12.71 16.84 -8.87
N LYS A 153 11.90 16.79 -7.80
CA LYS A 153 11.03 17.91 -7.42
C LYS A 153 11.82 19.06 -6.83
N GLN A 154 12.80 18.80 -5.98
CA GLN A 154 13.67 19.82 -5.39
C GLN A 154 14.50 20.55 -6.45
N ASN A 155 14.93 19.83 -7.49
CA ASN A 155 15.71 20.40 -8.59
C ASN A 155 14.84 21.06 -9.69
N ASN A 156 13.52 21.22 -9.49
CA ASN A 156 12.57 21.69 -10.51
C ASN A 156 12.60 20.89 -11.83
N GLN A 157 13.07 19.64 -11.77
CA GLN A 157 13.16 18.72 -12.91
C GLN A 157 11.93 17.82 -13.02
N CYS A 158 10.86 18.08 -12.26
CA CYS A 158 9.61 17.33 -12.33
C CYS A 158 8.41 18.26 -12.57
N PHE A 159 7.79 18.16 -13.76
CA PHE A 159 6.53 18.84 -14.05
C PHE A 159 5.38 17.85 -13.98
N ARG A 160 4.36 18.17 -13.20
CA ARG A 160 3.12 17.40 -13.14
C ARG A 160 2.08 18.08 -14.02
N LEU A 161 1.74 17.46 -15.13
CA LEU A 161 0.71 17.96 -16.04
C LEU A 161 -0.59 17.19 -15.78
N SER A 162 -1.64 17.93 -15.42
CA SER A 162 -2.97 17.35 -15.23
C SER A 162 -3.85 17.66 -16.43
N TYR A 163 -4.49 16.63 -17.00
CA TYR A 163 -5.41 16.82 -18.11
C TYR A 163 -6.75 16.13 -17.84
N LEU A 164 -7.82 16.68 -18.43
CA LEU A 164 -9.15 16.11 -18.41
C LEU A 164 -9.25 15.02 -19.46
N TYR A 165 -9.70 13.84 -19.05
CA TYR A 165 -9.88 12.72 -19.97
C TYR A 165 -11.35 12.34 -20.05
N GLU A 166 -11.93 12.48 -21.24
CA GLU A 166 -13.36 12.25 -21.48
C GLU A 166 -13.66 10.85 -22.01
N TYR A 167 -13.04 10.42 -23.11
CA TYR A 167 -13.31 9.11 -23.72
C TYR A 167 -12.10 8.51 -24.47
N GLY A 168 -12.11 7.18 -24.68
CA GLY A 168 -11.14 6.44 -25.52
C GLY A 168 -10.18 5.50 -24.78
N PRO A 169 -9.09 5.03 -25.45
CA PRO A 169 -8.02 4.24 -24.84
C PRO A 169 -6.99 5.12 -24.12
N LYS A 170 -7.18 5.28 -22.80
CA LYS A 170 -6.34 6.13 -21.94
C LYS A 170 -4.84 5.87 -22.04
N HIS A 171 -4.45 4.60 -22.16
CA HIS A 171 -3.04 4.20 -22.23
C HIS A 171 -2.34 4.81 -23.46
N LYS A 172 -2.93 4.57 -24.65
CA LYS A 172 -2.40 5.08 -25.92
C LYS A 172 -2.25 6.60 -25.93
N PHE A 173 -3.26 7.30 -25.43
CA PHE A 173 -3.19 8.76 -25.30
C PHE A 173 -2.04 9.22 -24.38
N ASN A 174 -1.81 8.52 -23.25
CA ASN A 174 -0.70 8.88 -22.35
C ASN A 174 0.66 8.63 -22.99
N GLU A 175 0.79 7.55 -23.77
CA GLU A 175 2.02 7.25 -24.51
C GLU A 175 2.31 8.34 -25.54
N GLU A 176 1.36 8.64 -26.42
CA GLU A 176 1.50 9.67 -27.45
C GLU A 176 1.80 11.05 -26.84
N LEU A 177 1.09 11.43 -25.78
CA LEU A 177 1.32 12.70 -25.09
C LEU A 177 2.70 12.73 -24.41
N GLN A 178 3.17 11.61 -23.84
CA GLN A 178 4.53 11.52 -23.30
C GLN A 178 5.59 11.65 -24.39
N GLU A 179 5.39 11.02 -25.55
CA GLU A 179 6.32 11.12 -26.68
C GLU A 179 6.43 12.57 -27.17
N ILE A 180 5.30 13.24 -27.41
CA ILE A 180 5.28 14.65 -27.84
C ILE A 180 6.00 15.55 -26.84
N LEU A 181 5.69 15.39 -25.54
CA LEU A 181 6.26 16.23 -24.50
C LEU A 181 7.75 15.95 -24.29
N SER A 182 8.17 14.68 -24.32
CA SER A 182 9.56 14.30 -24.17
C SER A 182 10.43 14.78 -25.34
N ALA A 183 9.93 14.71 -26.58
CA ALA A 183 10.61 15.20 -27.77
C ALA A 183 10.83 16.73 -27.73
N ARG A 184 9.86 17.48 -27.17
CA ARG A 184 9.94 18.96 -27.07
C ARG A 184 10.83 19.43 -25.91
N LEU A 185 10.81 18.73 -24.78
CA LEU A 185 11.45 19.19 -23.54
C LEU A 185 12.83 18.57 -23.30
N ASN A 186 13.16 17.46 -23.97
CA ASN A 186 14.47 16.84 -23.93
C ASN A 186 14.98 16.60 -25.36
N PRO A 187 15.25 17.68 -26.14
CA PRO A 187 15.83 17.52 -27.47
C PRO A 187 17.18 16.79 -27.39
N SER A 188 17.45 15.93 -28.37
CA SER A 188 18.53 14.94 -28.44
C SER A 188 19.97 15.48 -28.45
N ASN A 189 20.23 16.64 -27.85
CA ASN A 189 21.57 17.22 -27.74
C ASN A 189 22.35 16.57 -26.59
N PRO A 190 23.45 15.84 -26.87
CA PRO A 190 24.25 15.17 -25.85
C PRO A 190 25.08 16.13 -24.98
N SER A 191 25.13 17.43 -25.33
CA SER A 191 25.93 18.45 -24.64
C SER A 191 25.29 19.02 -23.38
N SER A 192 23.97 18.82 -23.15
CA SER A 192 23.31 19.25 -21.91
C SER A 192 22.81 18.05 -21.10
N LYS A 193 23.73 17.28 -20.50
CA LYS A 193 23.38 16.33 -19.43
C LYS A 193 22.77 17.00 -18.19
N ALA A 194 22.69 18.34 -18.16
CA ALA A 194 22.41 19.09 -16.95
C ALA A 194 20.94 19.10 -16.50
N ASN A 195 19.92 18.93 -17.35
CA ASN A 195 18.53 19.04 -16.89
C ASN A 195 17.57 18.17 -17.71
N LYS A 196 17.56 16.85 -17.48
CA LYS A 196 16.49 16.00 -18.04
C LYS A 196 15.19 16.28 -17.29
N ILE A 197 14.26 16.95 -17.95
CA ILE A 197 12.96 17.28 -17.38
C ILE A 197 12.08 16.01 -17.42
N ASN A 198 11.59 15.59 -16.25
CA ASN A 198 10.68 14.47 -16.10
C ASN A 198 9.23 14.97 -16.00
N ILE A 199 8.36 14.42 -16.85
CA ILE A 199 6.97 14.87 -16.94
C ILE A 199 6.06 13.74 -16.47
N ARG A 200 5.28 14.05 -15.43
CA ARG A 200 4.30 13.12 -14.89
C ARG A 200 2.90 13.56 -15.31
N LEU A 201 2.33 12.82 -16.24
CA LEU A 201 0.93 12.99 -16.64
C LEU A 201 0.01 12.46 -15.54
N THR A 202 -0.99 13.25 -15.16
CA THR A 202 -2.07 12.81 -14.29
C THR A 202 -3.41 13.13 -14.90
N THR A 203 -4.31 12.16 -14.90
CA THR A 203 -5.66 12.32 -15.42
C THR A 203 -6.60 12.76 -14.33
N LYS A 204 -7.42 13.76 -14.61
CA LYS A 204 -8.62 14.07 -13.84
C LYS A 204 -9.81 13.52 -14.62
N LEU A 205 -10.56 12.60 -13.99
CA LEU A 205 -11.80 12.09 -14.57
C LEU A 205 -12.90 13.11 -14.25
N HIS A 206 -13.56 13.61 -15.29
CA HIS A 206 -14.85 14.25 -15.09
C HIS A 206 -15.87 13.12 -14.92
N HIS A 207 -16.49 13.04 -13.74
CA HIS A 207 -17.76 12.34 -13.67
C HIS A 207 -18.70 13.17 -14.56
N SER A 208 -19.07 12.64 -15.72
CA SER A 208 -20.07 13.29 -16.56
C SER A 208 -21.32 13.53 -15.71
N LEU A 209 -22.10 14.58 -16.03
CA LEU A 209 -23.38 14.85 -15.37
C LEU A 209 -24.25 13.58 -15.24
N ASN A 210 -24.12 12.62 -16.17
CA ASN A 210 -24.79 11.32 -16.13
C ASN A 210 -24.43 10.43 -14.93
N ALA A 211 -23.24 10.57 -14.33
CA ALA A 211 -22.86 9.85 -13.11
C ALA A 211 -23.43 10.50 -11.83
N LEU A 212 -23.83 11.77 -11.90
CA LEU A 212 -24.61 12.44 -10.84
C LEU A 212 -26.11 12.18 -11.00
N LEU A 213 -26.56 11.91 -12.23
CA LEU A 213 -27.95 11.60 -12.58
C LEU A 213 -28.28 10.10 -12.53
N SER A 214 -27.29 9.22 -12.37
CA SER A 214 -27.54 7.79 -12.12
C SER A 214 -28.20 7.64 -10.75
N GLN A 215 -29.50 7.35 -10.74
CA GLN A 215 -30.32 7.22 -9.54
C GLN A 215 -29.67 6.30 -8.50
N GLN A 216 -29.84 6.64 -7.22
CA GLN A 216 -29.54 5.73 -6.12
C GLN A 216 -30.27 4.40 -6.37
N LYS A 217 -29.55 3.29 -6.22
CA LYS A 217 -30.13 1.94 -6.24
C LYS A 217 -31.34 1.94 -5.30
N PRO A 218 -32.55 1.53 -5.75
CA PRO A 218 -33.72 1.54 -4.89
C PRO A 218 -33.42 0.76 -3.61
N SER A 219 -33.73 1.36 -2.48
CA SER A 219 -33.62 0.73 -1.16
C SER A 219 -34.42 -0.56 -1.18
N HIS A 220 -33.75 -1.69 -0.97
CA HIS A 220 -34.39 -3.00 -0.91
C HIS A 220 -35.40 -2.99 0.25
N PRO A 221 -36.69 -3.35 0.03
CA PRO A 221 -37.73 -3.29 1.06
C PRO A 221 -37.48 -4.20 2.27
N LEU A 222 -36.51 -5.11 2.19
CA LEU A 222 -36.12 -5.99 3.30
C LEU A 222 -35.25 -5.32 4.39
N LEU A 223 -34.83 -4.06 4.17
CA LEU A 223 -34.05 -3.28 5.15
C LEU A 223 -34.88 -2.17 5.83
N SER A 224 -36.18 -2.09 5.56
CA SER A 224 -37.09 -1.09 6.15
C SER A 224 -38.06 -1.64 7.19
N GLU A 225 -37.87 -2.86 7.69
CA GLU A 225 -38.62 -3.31 8.87
C GLU A 225 -38.04 -2.66 10.12
N LYS A 226 -38.60 -1.48 10.43
CA LYS A 226 -38.53 -0.89 11.76
C LYS A 226 -39.09 -1.89 12.76
N LYS A 227 -38.27 -2.23 13.75
CA LYS A 227 -38.71 -2.81 15.02
C LYS A 227 -39.91 -2.03 15.57
N LEU A 228 -40.99 -2.74 15.81
CA LEU A 228 -41.98 -2.43 16.85
C LEU A 228 -41.65 -3.32 18.06
#